data_AF-A0A9P5T1G8-F1
#
_entry.id   AF-A0A9P5T1G8-F1
#
_cell.length_a   1.000
_cell.length_b   1.000
_cell.length_c   1.000
_cell.angle_alpha   90.00
_cell.angle_beta   90.00
_cell.angle_gamma   90.00
#
_symmetry.space_group_name_H-M   'P 1'
#
loop_
_entity.id
_entity.type
_entity.pdbx_description
1 polymer ?
#
loop_
_entity_poly.entity_id
_entity_poly.type
_entity_poly.pdbx_seq_one_letter_code
_entity_poly.pdbx_strand_id
1 'polypeptide(L)'
;MADRLKQNSPRPTPPPLSPIDTELEKDESRVTFLIAGYPRYKCPYVWLRSNHKQLIQNNNSDQKIEANDPLKLLTISAWRTDDVRLWDIMAEIITLTLSPSPINPFRINHAYFETLPLEECVVATGAMMDFLQRVYMKDTPYTDAVYSDIKHLQKLHFAMYDELHSFLTERQIGQGAGAPAAVAAAAGGVKVAGAARGAGVGKGNGQVAVEAAMH
;
A
#
# COMPACT_ATOMS: atom_id res chain seq x y z
N MET A 1 -24.73 -3.07 70.01
CA MET A 1 -24.39 -2.12 68.92
C MET A 1 -22.90 -2.19 68.66
N ALA A 2 -22.45 -3.17 67.89
CA ALA A 2 -21.07 -3.22 67.37
C ALA A 2 -21.01 -4.37 66.35
N ASP A 3 -21.36 -4.12 65.10
CA ASP A 3 -20.90 -4.92 63.96
C ASP A 3 -21.38 -4.30 62.65
N ARG A 4 -20.47 -3.62 61.94
CA ARG A 4 -20.44 -3.43 60.46
C ARG A 4 -19.43 -2.34 60.07
N LEU A 5 -18.14 -2.66 60.19
CA LEU A 5 -17.09 -1.96 59.44
C LEU A 5 -16.03 -2.97 59.01
N LYS A 6 -16.39 -3.85 58.07
CA LYS A 6 -15.42 -4.59 57.26
C LYS A 6 -15.94 -4.62 55.82
N GLN A 7 -15.00 -4.46 54.90
CA GLN A 7 -15.12 -4.50 53.43
C GLN A 7 -15.40 -3.16 52.75
N ASN A 8 -14.33 -2.39 52.56
CA ASN A 8 -14.11 -1.65 51.31
C ASN A 8 -12.65 -1.85 50.89
N SER A 9 -12.28 -3.10 50.57
CA SER A 9 -11.09 -3.33 49.76
C SER A 9 -11.47 -3.07 48.30
N PRO A 10 -10.69 -2.28 47.54
CA PRO A 10 -10.97 -2.06 46.13
C PRO A 10 -11.02 -3.42 45.44
N ARG A 11 -12.13 -3.67 44.73
CA ARG A 11 -12.34 -4.90 43.97
C ARG A 11 -11.17 -5.01 42.98
N PRO A 12 -10.44 -6.15 42.92
CA PRO A 12 -9.37 -6.32 41.94
C PRO A 12 -9.97 -6.09 40.56
N THR A 13 -9.53 -5.04 39.88
CA THR A 13 -9.86 -4.86 38.47
C THR A 13 -9.30 -6.05 37.73
N PRO A 14 -10.11 -6.77 36.93
CA PRO A 14 -9.56 -7.81 36.08
C PRO A 14 -8.43 -7.20 35.26
N PRO A 15 -7.33 -7.94 35.03
CA PRO A 15 -6.20 -7.41 34.28
C PRO A 15 -6.72 -6.89 32.94
N PRO A 16 -6.33 -5.68 32.51
CA PRO A 16 -6.78 -5.08 31.24
C PRO A 16 -6.11 -5.75 30.04
N LEU A 17 -5.76 -7.03 30.14
CA LEU A 17 -5.10 -7.78 29.09
C LEU A 17 -6.19 -8.53 28.36
N SER A 18 -6.41 -8.13 27.11
CA SER A 18 -7.20 -8.93 26.20
C SER A 18 -6.50 -10.28 26.06
N PRO A 19 -7.21 -11.42 25.97
CA PRO A 19 -6.58 -12.75 25.83
C PRO A 19 -5.52 -12.84 24.72
N ILE A 20 -5.64 -11.98 23.71
CA ILE A 20 -4.69 -11.81 22.60
C ILE A 20 -3.32 -11.28 23.07
N ASP A 21 -3.25 -10.45 24.11
CA ASP A 21 -1.99 -9.86 24.58
C ASP A 21 -1.08 -10.94 25.17
N THR A 22 -1.68 -11.85 25.94
CA THR A 22 -0.97 -13.00 26.50
C THR A 22 -0.44 -13.94 25.40
N GLU A 23 -1.07 -13.97 24.23
CA GLU A 23 -0.58 -14.74 23.08
C GLU A 23 0.55 -13.99 22.36
N LEU A 24 0.41 -12.67 22.16
CA LEU A 24 1.41 -11.82 21.55
C LEU A 24 2.70 -11.73 22.38
N GLU A 25 2.61 -11.81 23.71
CA GLU A 25 3.76 -11.82 24.62
C GLU A 25 4.57 -13.13 24.56
N LYS A 26 3.98 -14.24 24.08
CA LYS A 26 4.69 -15.53 23.96
C LYS A 26 5.67 -15.55 22.79
N ASP A 27 5.43 -14.75 21.76
CA ASP A 27 6.29 -14.68 20.59
C ASP A 27 7.34 -13.57 20.76
N GLU A 28 8.48 -13.94 21.36
CA GLU A 28 9.62 -13.02 21.54
C GLU A 28 10.32 -12.67 20.21
N SER A 29 9.99 -13.35 19.09
CA SER A 29 10.58 -13.05 17.78
C SER A 29 9.94 -11.85 17.09
N ARG A 30 8.81 -11.35 17.61
CA ARG A 30 8.03 -10.27 17.00
C ARG A 30 7.71 -9.17 18.01
N VAL A 31 7.55 -7.96 17.49
CA VAL A 31 7.12 -6.79 18.28
C VAL A 31 5.79 -6.32 17.72
N THR A 32 4.78 -6.26 18.59
CA THR A 32 3.41 -5.91 18.20
C THR A 32 3.02 -4.55 18.75
N PHE A 33 2.49 -3.70 17.87
CA PHE A 33 1.99 -2.38 18.20
C PHE A 33 0.48 -2.30 17.93
N LEU A 34 -0.24 -1.60 18.79
CA LEU A 34 -1.62 -1.20 18.54
C LEU A 34 -1.63 0.26 18.12
N ILE A 35 -2.12 0.57 16.92
CA ILE A 35 -2.35 1.95 16.48
C ILE A 35 -3.85 2.22 16.48
N ALA A 36 -4.31 3.20 17.27
CA ALA A 36 -5.71 3.58 17.33
C ALA A 36 -5.93 5.04 16.92
N GLY A 37 -6.86 5.27 15.99
CA GLY A 37 -7.32 6.59 15.58
C GLY A 37 -8.71 6.87 16.16
N TYR A 38 -8.79 7.61 17.25
CA TYR A 38 -10.08 8.01 17.82
C TYR A 38 -10.50 9.39 17.27
N PRO A 39 -11.68 9.51 16.64
CA PRO A 39 -12.15 10.79 16.07
C PRO A 39 -12.19 11.93 17.09
N ARG A 40 -12.49 11.61 18.35
CA ARG A 40 -12.56 12.57 19.45
C ARG A 40 -11.23 13.30 19.70
N TYR A 41 -10.10 12.61 19.54
CA TYR A 41 -8.79 13.16 19.87
C TYR A 41 -8.07 13.78 18.67
N LYS A 42 -8.57 13.51 17.46
CA LYS A 42 -8.01 14.03 16.19
C LYS A 42 -6.52 13.73 16.01
N CYS A 43 -6.01 12.69 16.65
CA CYS A 43 -4.65 12.17 16.49
C CYS A 43 -4.61 10.67 16.78
N PRO A 44 -3.71 9.91 16.13
CA PRO A 44 -3.49 8.52 16.46
C PRO A 44 -2.71 8.37 17.76
N TYR A 45 -2.88 7.23 18.41
CA TYR A 45 -2.10 6.79 19.55
C TYR A 45 -1.56 5.40 19.29
N VAL A 46 -0.37 5.12 19.82
CA VAL A 46 0.32 3.85 19.60
C VAL A 46 0.66 3.23 20.95
N TRP A 47 0.33 1.95 21.15
CA TRP A 47 0.71 1.19 22.34
C TRP A 47 1.59 0.01 21.96
N LEU A 48 2.54 -0.30 22.83
CA LEU A 48 3.33 -1.51 22.71
C LEU A 48 2.61 -2.68 23.39
N ARG A 49 2.32 -3.74 22.63
CA ARG A 49 1.55 -4.90 23.12
C ARG A 49 2.42 -6.12 23.40
N SER A 50 3.64 -6.19 22.86
CA SER A 50 4.58 -7.26 23.17
C SER A 50 6.02 -6.76 23.22
N ASN A 51 6.89 -7.56 23.83
CA ASN A 51 8.35 -7.41 23.79
C ASN A 51 8.89 -6.04 24.30
N HIS A 52 8.32 -5.54 25.41
CA HIS A 52 8.70 -4.26 26.02
C HIS A 52 10.19 -4.18 26.39
N LYS A 53 10.78 -5.31 26.78
CA LYS A 53 12.20 -5.39 27.17
C LYS A 53 13.13 -5.08 26.00
N GLN A 54 12.85 -5.63 24.81
CA GLN A 54 13.68 -5.41 23.63
C GLN A 54 13.66 -3.94 23.20
N LEU A 55 12.49 -3.30 23.24
CA LEU A 55 12.37 -1.88 22.86
C LEU A 55 13.10 -0.95 23.85
N ILE A 56 13.03 -1.24 25.16
CA ILE A 56 13.74 -0.49 26.20
C ILE A 56 15.27 -0.66 26.06
N GLN A 57 15.73 -1.88 25.81
CA GLN A 57 17.16 -2.18 25.63
C GLN A 57 17.74 -1.52 24.38
N ASN A 58 16.98 -1.51 23.28
CA ASN A 58 17.45 -0.97 22.01
C ASN A 58 17.59 0.56 22.02
N ASN A 59 16.75 1.27 22.79
CA ASN A 59 16.67 2.72 22.68
C ASN A 59 17.36 3.51 23.79
N ASN A 60 17.95 2.89 24.82
CA ASN A 60 18.47 3.59 26.02
C ASN A 60 17.54 4.73 26.47
N SER A 61 16.24 4.55 26.28
CA SER A 61 15.28 5.64 26.37
C SER A 61 14.88 5.80 27.83
N ASP A 62 15.01 7.00 28.37
CA ASP A 62 14.50 7.36 29.70
C ASP A 62 12.96 7.24 29.82
N GLN A 63 12.27 6.90 28.74
CA GLN A 63 10.85 6.59 28.76
C GLN A 63 10.63 5.26 29.49
N LYS A 64 9.98 5.33 30.65
CA LYS A 64 9.42 4.16 31.32
C LYS A 64 8.24 3.65 30.48
N ILE A 65 8.50 2.69 29.59
CA ILE A 65 7.48 2.10 28.72
C ILE A 65 6.63 1.14 29.56
N GLU A 66 5.50 1.63 30.05
CA GLU A 66 4.48 0.80 30.71
C GLU A 66 3.47 0.29 29.68
N ALA A 67 3.03 -0.96 29.80
CA ALA A 67 2.20 -1.63 28.79
C ALA A 67 0.85 -0.93 28.50
N ASN A 68 0.36 -0.11 29.43
CA ASN A 68 -0.93 0.57 29.31
C ASN A 68 -0.82 2.03 28.81
N ASP A 69 0.39 2.58 28.76
CA ASP A 69 0.61 3.96 28.36
C ASP A 69 0.93 4.03 26.86
N PRO A 70 0.36 5.00 26.13
CA PRO A 70 0.72 5.19 24.74
C PRO A 70 2.17 5.67 24.61
N LEU A 71 2.86 5.20 23.58
CA LEU A 71 4.20 5.63 23.23
C LEU A 71 4.22 7.12 22.89
N LYS A 72 5.24 7.81 23.41
CA LYS A 72 5.50 9.21 23.08
C LYS A 72 6.40 9.27 21.86
N LEU A 73 5.75 9.19 20.69
CA LEU A 73 6.40 9.30 19.39
C LEU A 73 6.51 10.77 18.96
N LEU A 74 7.61 11.12 18.29
CA LEU A 74 7.85 12.45 17.71
C LEU A 74 6.82 12.75 16.63
N THR A 75 6.54 11.79 15.75
CA THR A 75 5.54 11.90 14.69
C THR A 75 4.13 12.15 15.24
N ILE A 76 3.74 11.47 16.33
CA ILE A 76 2.45 11.73 16.99
C ILE A 76 2.41 13.12 17.60
N SER A 77 3.52 13.55 18.23
CA SER A 77 3.62 14.88 18.85
C SER A 77 3.50 15.99 17.81
N ALA A 78 4.05 15.78 16.61
CA ALA A 78 3.97 16.70 15.48
C ALA A 78 2.67 16.58 14.65
N TRP A 79 1.77 15.64 14.97
CA TRP A 79 0.58 15.33 14.17
C TRP A 79 -0.32 16.53 13.86
N ARG A 80 -0.39 17.50 14.77
CA ARG A 80 -1.25 18.69 14.62
C ARG A 80 -0.54 19.88 13.99
N THR A 81 0.79 19.91 14.00
CA THR A 81 1.58 21.05 13.57
C THR A 81 2.17 20.84 12.19
N ASP A 82 2.49 19.59 11.84
CA ASP A 82 3.22 19.22 10.64
C ASP A 82 2.38 18.31 9.75
N ASP A 83 2.81 18.11 8.51
CA ASP A 83 2.15 17.18 7.57
C ASP A 83 2.52 15.72 7.87
N VAL A 84 2.13 15.25 9.05
CA VAL A 84 2.34 13.86 9.47
C VAL A 84 1.28 12.96 8.86
N ARG A 85 1.72 11.80 8.42
CA ARG A 85 0.93 10.73 7.83
C ARG A 85 1.18 9.45 8.60
N LEU A 86 0.28 8.48 8.42
CA LEU A 86 0.37 7.21 9.14
C LEU A 86 1.70 6.48 8.88
N TRP A 87 2.21 6.54 7.65
CA TRP A 87 3.47 5.90 7.32
C TRP A 87 4.67 6.53 8.03
N ASP A 88 4.63 7.81 8.40
CA ASP A 88 5.70 8.41 9.21
C ASP A 88 5.77 7.78 10.60
N ILE A 89 4.60 7.56 11.21
CA ILE A 89 4.47 6.86 12.49
C ILE A 89 5.04 5.44 12.36
N MET A 90 4.72 4.75 11.25
CA MET A 90 5.28 3.43 10.97
C MET A 90 6.80 3.45 10.84
N ALA A 91 7.36 4.42 10.11
CA ALA A 91 8.80 4.56 9.94
C ALA A 91 9.52 4.80 11.27
N GLU A 92 8.96 5.66 12.14
CA GLU A 92 9.48 5.89 13.49
C GLU A 92 9.43 4.61 14.33
N ILE A 93 8.29 3.91 14.35
CA ILE A 93 8.15 2.64 15.09
C ILE A 93 9.16 1.59 14.61
N ILE A 94 9.33 1.42 13.31
CA ILE A 94 10.27 0.46 12.72
C ILE A 94 11.71 0.82 13.13
N THR A 95 12.06 2.10 13.05
CA THR A 95 13.39 2.62 13.42
C THR A 95 13.68 2.42 14.90
N LEU A 96 12.69 2.62 15.76
CA LEU A 96 12.78 2.41 17.20
C LEU A 96 12.94 0.93 17.57
N THR A 97 12.37 0.03 16.77
CA THR A 97 12.31 -1.40 17.10
C THR A 97 13.58 -2.15 16.68
N LEU A 98 14.17 -1.78 15.55
CA LEU A 98 15.30 -2.49 14.96
C LEU A 98 16.65 -1.88 15.37
N SER A 99 17.58 -2.73 15.81
CA SER A 99 18.96 -2.36 16.13
C SER A 99 19.93 -3.25 15.33
N PRO A 100 20.74 -2.69 14.41
CA PRO A 100 20.79 -1.28 14.05
C PRO A 100 19.53 -0.81 13.30
N SER A 101 19.26 0.50 13.35
CA SER A 101 18.16 1.10 12.58
C SER A 101 18.30 0.81 11.09
N PRO A 102 17.21 0.49 10.38
CA PRO A 102 17.27 0.11 8.98
C PRO A 102 17.56 1.32 8.10
N ILE A 103 18.28 1.10 7.00
CA ILE A 103 18.55 2.13 5.99
C ILE A 103 17.24 2.60 5.32
N ASN A 104 16.29 1.69 5.10
CA ASN A 104 14.97 1.99 4.55
C ASN A 104 13.90 1.25 5.37
N PRO A 105 13.05 1.95 6.13
CA PRO A 105 11.96 1.32 6.88
C PRO A 105 10.86 0.75 5.98
N PHE A 106 10.77 1.19 4.72
CA PHE A 106 9.80 0.72 3.72
C PHE A 106 10.43 -0.21 2.69
N ARG A 107 11.54 -0.88 3.02
CA ARG A 107 12.19 -1.82 2.11
C ARG A 107 11.19 -2.89 1.68
N ILE A 108 11.04 -3.03 0.37
CA ILE A 108 10.14 -4.01 -0.23
C ILE A 108 10.86 -5.33 -0.54
N ASN A 109 10.11 -6.44 -0.50
CA ASN A 109 10.59 -7.73 -0.97
C ASN A 109 10.19 -7.91 -2.44
N HIS A 110 11.12 -7.69 -3.38
CA HIS A 110 10.82 -7.80 -4.80
C HIS A 110 10.38 -9.22 -5.23
N ALA A 111 10.97 -10.26 -4.64
CA ALA A 111 10.65 -11.65 -4.96
C ALA A 111 9.20 -12.02 -4.63
N TYR A 112 8.54 -11.28 -3.74
CA TYR A 112 7.12 -11.50 -3.44
C TYR A 112 6.24 -11.27 -4.67
N PHE A 113 6.53 -10.23 -5.47
CA PHE A 113 5.71 -9.89 -6.63
C PHE A 113 5.80 -10.96 -7.73
N GLU A 114 6.93 -11.66 -7.83
CA GLU A 114 7.11 -12.80 -8.76
C GLU A 114 6.25 -14.01 -8.37
N THR A 115 5.78 -14.09 -7.13
CA THR A 115 4.93 -15.19 -6.65
C THR A 115 3.43 -14.94 -6.90
N LEU A 116 3.05 -13.71 -7.25
CA LEU A 116 1.66 -13.32 -7.43
C LEU A 116 1.15 -13.71 -8.84
N PRO A 117 -0.14 -14.05 -8.98
CA PRO A 117 -0.79 -14.12 -10.29
C PRO A 117 -0.63 -12.81 -11.07
N LEU A 118 -0.53 -12.89 -12.40
CA LEU A 118 -0.25 -11.75 -13.27
C LEU A 118 -1.15 -10.54 -13.01
N GLU A 119 -2.47 -10.76 -12.95
CA GLU A 119 -3.46 -9.71 -12.71
C GLU A 119 -3.27 -9.02 -11.34
N GLU A 120 -2.99 -9.80 -10.30
CA GLU A 120 -2.73 -9.31 -8.95
C GLU A 120 -1.38 -8.57 -8.87
N CYS A 121 -0.36 -9.08 -9.57
CA CYS A 121 0.97 -8.49 -9.60
C CYS A 121 0.95 -7.08 -10.21
N VAL A 122 0.24 -6.88 -11.32
CA VAL A 122 0.09 -5.56 -11.95
C VAL A 122 -0.56 -4.56 -10.99
N VAL A 123 -1.63 -4.95 -10.29
CA VAL A 123 -2.32 -4.09 -9.32
C VAL A 123 -1.44 -3.80 -8.11
N ALA A 124 -0.80 -4.84 -7.55
CA ALA A 124 0.03 -4.73 -6.36
C ALA A 124 1.27 -3.85 -6.60
N THR A 125 1.95 -4.02 -7.73
CA THR A 125 3.11 -3.20 -8.12
C THR A 125 2.71 -1.74 -8.36
N GLY A 126 1.58 -1.49 -9.03
CA GLY A 126 1.06 -0.13 -9.22
C GLY A 126 0.70 0.57 -7.91
N ALA A 127 0.00 -0.13 -7.01
CA ALA A 127 -0.36 0.40 -5.69
C ALA A 127 0.88 0.67 -4.80
N MET A 128 1.85 -0.24 -4.81
CA MET A 128 3.09 -0.07 -4.06
C MET A 128 3.90 1.12 -4.60
N MET A 129 3.96 1.28 -5.92
CA MET A 129 4.63 2.41 -6.56
C MET A 129 3.98 3.75 -6.18
N ASP A 130 2.63 3.86 -6.20
CA ASP A 130 1.92 5.08 -5.76
C ASP A 130 2.24 5.40 -4.29
N PHE A 131 2.24 4.40 -3.42
CA PHE A 131 2.59 4.58 -2.01
C PHE A 131 4.03 5.09 -1.85
N LEU A 132 5.02 4.43 -2.47
CA LEU A 132 6.42 4.82 -2.35
C LEU A 132 6.70 6.19 -2.96
N GLN A 133 6.00 6.59 -4.03
CA GLN A 133 6.09 7.94 -4.58
C GLN A 133 5.66 8.99 -3.55
N ARG A 134 4.57 8.76 -2.80
CA ARG A 134 4.16 9.67 -1.72
C ARG A 134 5.20 9.78 -0.61
N VAL A 135 5.85 8.66 -0.26
CA VAL A 135 6.95 8.65 0.71
C VAL A 135 8.15 9.44 0.19
N TYR A 136 8.53 9.23 -1.07
CA TYR A 136 9.64 9.91 -1.73
C TYR A 136 9.49 11.44 -1.74
N MET A 137 8.26 11.96 -1.87
CA MET A 137 8.01 13.41 -1.87
C MET A 137 8.26 14.11 -0.52
N LYS A 138 8.46 13.36 0.57
CA LYS A 138 8.55 13.91 1.93
C LYS A 138 9.97 14.26 2.40
N ASP A 139 10.96 14.20 1.50
CA ASP A 139 12.38 14.48 1.79
C ASP A 139 12.88 13.85 3.10
N THR A 140 12.99 12.52 3.07
CA THR A 140 13.38 11.71 4.24
C THR A 140 14.84 11.26 4.15
N PRO A 141 15.47 10.82 5.26
CA PRO A 141 16.84 10.29 5.23
C PRO A 141 17.02 9.04 4.34
N TYR A 142 15.93 8.37 3.99
CA TYR A 142 15.92 7.13 3.21
C TYR A 142 15.36 7.31 1.78
N THR A 143 15.27 8.56 1.31
CA THR A 143 14.75 8.93 -0.02
C THR A 143 15.46 8.18 -1.15
N ASP A 144 16.80 8.08 -1.12
CA ASP A 144 17.57 7.39 -2.16
C ASP A 144 17.26 5.89 -2.23
N ALA A 145 17.08 5.25 -1.06
CA ALA A 145 16.75 3.84 -0.98
C ALA A 145 15.32 3.57 -1.48
N VAL A 146 14.36 4.42 -1.10
CA VAL A 146 12.99 4.36 -1.62
C VAL A 146 12.96 4.57 -3.14
N TYR A 147 13.77 5.49 -3.65
CA TYR A 147 13.87 5.73 -5.09
C TYR A 147 14.43 4.54 -5.87
N SER A 148 15.41 3.84 -5.30
CA SER A 148 15.91 2.58 -5.86
C SER A 148 14.82 1.52 -5.97
N ASP A 149 13.99 1.39 -4.93
CA ASP A 149 12.85 0.45 -4.90
C ASP A 149 11.77 0.84 -5.93
N ILE A 150 11.46 2.14 -6.07
CA ILE A 150 10.55 2.66 -7.10
C ILE A 150 11.04 2.29 -8.50
N LYS A 151 12.34 2.48 -8.80
CA LYS A 151 12.90 2.12 -10.11
C LYS A 151 12.75 0.64 -10.42
N HIS A 152 12.95 -0.21 -9.42
CA HIS A 152 12.80 -1.65 -9.59
C HIS A 152 11.34 -2.02 -9.88
N LEU A 153 10.41 -1.53 -9.06
CA LEU A 153 8.98 -1.74 -9.26
C LEU A 153 8.47 -1.22 -10.59
N GLN A 154 8.96 -0.07 -11.05
CA GLN A 154 8.53 0.51 -12.32
C GLN A 154 8.90 -0.40 -13.50
N LYS A 155 10.11 -0.97 -13.50
CA LYS A 155 10.53 -1.94 -14.54
C LYS A 155 9.67 -3.19 -14.51
N LEU A 156 9.41 -3.72 -13.31
CA LEU A 156 8.59 -4.91 -13.12
C LEU A 156 7.14 -4.65 -13.57
N HIS A 157 6.56 -3.53 -13.15
CA HIS A 157 5.18 -3.17 -13.46
C HIS A 157 4.93 -3.08 -14.97
N PHE A 158 5.83 -2.44 -15.73
CA PHE A 158 5.68 -2.37 -17.18
C PHE A 158 5.82 -3.73 -17.85
N ALA A 159 6.78 -4.56 -17.45
CA ALA A 159 6.92 -5.91 -17.99
C ALA A 159 5.65 -6.76 -17.77
N MET A 160 5.10 -6.72 -16.56
CA MET A 160 3.87 -7.46 -16.23
C MET A 160 2.63 -6.88 -16.92
N TYR A 161 2.57 -5.55 -17.07
CA TYR A 161 1.48 -4.90 -17.77
C TYR A 161 1.45 -5.27 -19.25
N ASP A 162 2.61 -5.30 -19.91
CA ASP A 162 2.73 -5.69 -21.32
C ASP A 162 2.33 -7.15 -21.55
N GLU A 163 2.72 -8.05 -20.63
CA GLU A 163 2.31 -9.44 -20.65
C GLU A 163 0.78 -9.58 -20.49
N LEU A 164 0.21 -8.86 -19.52
CA LEU A 164 -1.24 -8.86 -19.28
C LEU A 164 -1.99 -8.30 -20.49
N HIS A 165 -1.50 -7.21 -21.07
CA HIS A 165 -2.10 -6.60 -22.25
C HIS A 165 -2.12 -7.59 -23.42
N SER A 166 -0.99 -8.25 -23.69
CA SER A 166 -0.88 -9.26 -24.75
C SER A 166 -1.88 -10.39 -24.56
N PHE A 167 -1.97 -10.93 -23.35
CA PHE A 167 -2.93 -11.98 -23.00
C PHE A 167 -4.40 -11.56 -23.21
N LEU A 168 -4.74 -10.34 -22.83
CA LEU A 168 -6.10 -9.80 -23.01
C LEU A 168 -6.41 -9.58 -24.50
N THR A 169 -5.46 -9.11 -25.29
CA THR A 169 -5.61 -8.93 -26.74
C THR A 169 -5.82 -10.26 -27.46
N GLU A 170 -5.03 -11.29 -27.14
CA GLU A 170 -5.20 -12.64 -27.71
C GLU A 170 -6.58 -13.23 -27.41
N ARG A 171 -7.08 -13.06 -26.18
CA ARG A 171 -8.43 -13.49 -25.81
C ARG A 171 -9.51 -12.79 -26.62
N GLN A 172 -9.37 -11.50 -26.89
CA GLN A 172 -10.33 -10.75 -27.69
C GLN A 172 -10.35 -11.21 -29.15
N ILE A 173 -9.18 -11.49 -29.74
CA ILE A 173 -9.07 -12.02 -31.11
C ILE A 173 -9.66 -13.42 -31.22
N GLY A 174 -9.38 -14.29 -30.23
CA GLY A 174 -9.91 -15.66 -30.19
C GLY A 174 -11.43 -15.75 -30.04
N GLN A 175 -12.06 -14.80 -29.34
CA GLN A 175 -13.52 -14.71 -29.20
C GLN A 175 -14.21 -14.07 -30.42
N GLY A 176 -13.49 -13.29 -31.24
CA GLY A 176 -14.00 -12.69 -32.47
C GLY A 176 -14.10 -13.63 -33.67
N ALA A 177 -13.43 -14.79 -33.65
CA ALA A 177 -13.39 -15.74 -34.77
C ALA A 177 -14.49 -16.82 -34.75
N GLY A 178 -15.45 -16.75 -33.81
CA GLY A 178 -16.45 -17.79 -33.54
C GLY A 178 -17.92 -17.42 -33.75
N ALA A 179 -18.25 -16.42 -34.57
CA ALA A 179 -19.64 -16.12 -34.93
C ALA A 179 -19.92 -16.48 -36.40
N PRO A 180 -20.63 -17.60 -36.70
CA PRO A 180 -21.05 -17.90 -38.05
C PRO A 180 -22.21 -16.98 -38.45
N ALA A 181 -22.13 -16.50 -39.69
CA ALA A 181 -23.18 -15.77 -40.39
C ALA A 181 -24.51 -16.53 -40.35
N ALA A 182 -25.50 -16.00 -39.63
CA ALA A 182 -26.87 -16.52 -39.69
C ALA A 182 -27.91 -15.43 -39.38
N VAL A 183 -27.96 -14.35 -40.18
CA VAL A 183 -29.23 -13.68 -40.48
C VAL A 183 -29.18 -13.14 -41.92
N ALA A 184 -29.37 -14.02 -42.89
CA ALA A 184 -29.80 -13.64 -44.22
C ALA A 184 -31.20 -14.22 -44.46
N ALA A 185 -32.06 -13.36 -45.02
CA ALA A 185 -33.40 -13.61 -45.56
C ALA A 185 -34.61 -13.48 -44.61
N ALA A 186 -35.22 -12.29 -44.63
CA ALA A 186 -36.66 -12.17 -44.88
C ALA A 186 -37.02 -10.80 -45.48
N ALA A 187 -37.23 -10.82 -46.80
CA ALA A 187 -38.17 -10.04 -47.61
C ALA A 187 -38.42 -8.54 -47.32
N GLY A 188 -38.09 -7.70 -48.31
CA GLY A 188 -38.58 -6.33 -48.39
C GLY A 188 -38.05 -5.57 -49.60
N GLY A 189 -38.43 -5.98 -50.81
CA GLY A 189 -38.18 -5.18 -52.02
C GLY A 189 -39.38 -4.30 -52.34
N VAL A 190 -39.18 -2.97 -52.46
CA VAL A 190 -39.81 -2.08 -53.46
C VAL A 190 -38.86 -0.87 -53.72
N LYS A 191 -38.90 -0.43 -54.98
CA LYS A 191 -38.03 0.43 -55.80
C LYS A 191 -37.92 1.94 -55.49
N VAL A 192 -36.69 2.44 -55.76
CA VAL A 192 -36.24 3.53 -56.68
C VAL A 192 -36.68 5.00 -56.49
N ALA A 193 -35.66 5.87 -56.34
CA ALA A 193 -35.33 7.13 -57.08
C ALA A 193 -34.61 8.09 -56.10
N GLY A 194 -33.55 8.84 -56.37
CA GLY A 194 -32.73 9.19 -57.53
C GLY A 194 -31.91 10.45 -57.15
N ALA A 195 -30.76 10.69 -57.82
CA ALA A 195 -29.94 11.93 -57.84
C ALA A 195 -29.23 12.36 -56.53
N ALA A 196 -28.05 12.99 -56.49
CA ALA A 196 -27.00 13.34 -57.46
C ALA A 196 -25.71 13.78 -56.69
N ARG A 197 -24.55 13.54 -57.33
CA ARG A 197 -23.26 14.28 -57.36
C ARG A 197 -22.80 15.26 -56.25
N GLY A 198 -21.51 15.13 -55.90
CA GLY A 198 -20.57 16.22 -55.50
C GLY A 198 -19.44 15.69 -54.58
N ALA A 199 -18.20 15.42 -55.02
CA ALA A 199 -17.07 16.33 -55.36
C ALA A 199 -16.27 16.89 -54.14
N GLY A 200 -14.94 16.66 -54.12
CA GLY A 200 -13.93 17.33 -53.26
C GLY A 200 -13.06 16.35 -52.45
N VAL A 201 -11.82 15.97 -52.80
CA VAL A 201 -10.51 16.67 -52.90
C VAL A 201 -9.78 16.90 -51.56
N GLY A 202 -8.52 16.41 -51.45
CA GLY A 202 -7.44 16.92 -50.59
C GLY A 202 -6.77 15.87 -49.66
N LYS A 203 -5.68 15.18 -50.04
CA LYS A 203 -4.23 15.50 -49.84
C LYS A 203 -3.76 15.65 -48.38
N GLY A 204 -2.74 14.87 -47.99
CA GLY A 204 -1.86 15.18 -46.86
C GLY A 204 -0.93 14.05 -46.40
N ASN A 205 0.27 13.98 -46.98
CA ASN A 205 1.40 13.16 -46.53
C ASN A 205 1.92 13.59 -45.14
N GLY A 206 2.49 12.65 -44.39
CA GLY A 206 3.28 12.92 -43.19
C GLY A 206 4.11 11.72 -42.74
N GLN A 207 5.22 11.48 -43.44
CA GLN A 207 6.25 10.51 -43.10
C GLN A 207 7.42 11.28 -42.46
N VAL A 208 7.83 10.92 -41.23
CA VAL A 208 9.20 11.19 -40.74
C VAL A 208 9.61 10.07 -39.77
N ALA A 209 10.60 9.29 -40.19
CA ALA A 209 11.45 8.47 -39.33
C ALA A 209 12.75 9.24 -39.09
N VAL A 210 13.30 9.19 -37.87
CA VAL A 210 14.74 9.42 -37.64
C VAL A 210 15.20 8.49 -36.50
N GLU A 211 16.04 7.55 -36.90
CA GLU A 211 16.91 6.69 -36.09
C GLU A 211 18.20 7.46 -35.76
N ALA A 212 18.74 7.28 -34.55
CA ALA A 212 20.12 7.64 -34.24
C ALA A 212 20.67 6.71 -33.14
N ALA A 213 21.65 5.89 -33.53
CA ALA A 213 22.50 5.07 -32.69
C ALA A 213 23.85 5.78 -32.38
N MET A 214 24.63 5.16 -31.50
CA MET A 214 26.01 5.45 -31.06
C MET A 214 26.10 6.46 -29.89
N HIS A 215 26.78 6.17 -28.76
CA HIS A 215 27.95 5.32 -28.50
C HIS A 215 27.77 4.37 -27.31
#